data_AF-A0A949ISV2-F1
#
_entry.id   AF-A0A949ISV2-F1
#
_cell.length_a   1.000
_cell.length_b   1.000
_cell.length_c   1.000
_cell.angle_alpha   90.00
_cell.angle_beta   90.00
_cell.angle_gamma   90.00
#
_symmetry.space_group_name_H-M   'P 1'
#
loop_
_entity.id
_entity.type
_entity.pdbx_description
1 polymer ?
#
loop_
_entity_poly.entity_id
_entity_poly.type
_entity_poly.pdbx_seq_one_letter_code
_entity_poly.pdbx_strand_id
1 'polypeptide(L)'
;MEKKIRKYAFSVNDCFGAFDTSCNRVKFFSCIANNLDLDKLPTRWDIPNPSGITYMFRAPITQEEKQLVLDGYKHFMHCYLVRDCIESFTFSLDYLFLVLLLRKKIIYSGQTWMDALSMEEKKELEKFQKAGLSSKEGKLQLLKSRFGLELTEDHRKVIIGLRDIRNCFAHGYGIVRPTDGQKATDRERVFTWRTFAIIAKGASGEETNIKLNQIIPEQSNVCMRLQNHEKCFKIGERLSFTPAETYEIASSLKYVAINFMGEIQNKLNDKQGDAA
;
A
#
# COMPACT_ATOMS: atom_id res chain seq x y z
N MET A 1 7.52 22.38 41.22
CA MET A 1 6.96 21.19 40.54
C MET A 1 7.85 20.89 39.35
N GLU A 2 8.74 19.90 39.44
CA GLU A 2 9.63 19.56 38.31
C GLU A 2 8.80 18.99 37.16
N LYS A 3 8.84 19.64 35.99
CA LYS A 3 8.24 19.07 34.77
C LYS A 3 8.98 17.77 34.45
N LYS A 4 8.32 16.62 34.64
CA LYS A 4 8.85 15.33 34.17
C LYS A 4 9.11 15.43 32.66
N ILE A 5 10.38 15.43 32.27
CA ILE A 5 10.79 15.32 30.87
C ILE A 5 10.64 13.85 30.47
N ARG A 6 9.66 13.53 29.63
CA ARG A 6 9.59 12.23 28.97
C ARG A 6 10.35 12.31 27.66
N LYS A 7 11.54 11.74 27.59
CA LYS A 7 12.23 11.57 26.31
C LYS A 7 11.53 10.46 25.54
N TYR A 8 10.84 10.80 24.46
CA TYR A 8 10.32 9.83 23.51
C TYR A 8 11.40 9.53 22.47
N ALA A 9 11.81 8.27 22.38
CA ALA A 9 12.64 7.78 21.29
C ALA A 9 11.69 7.23 20.21
N PHE A 10 11.55 7.96 19.10
CA PHE A 10 10.78 7.46 17.97
C PHE A 10 11.61 6.46 17.19
N SER A 11 11.10 5.24 17.07
CA SER A 11 11.68 4.22 16.21
C SER A 11 11.09 4.35 14.81
N VAL A 12 11.96 4.43 13.81
CA VAL A 12 11.53 4.33 12.41
C VAL A 12 10.91 2.97 12.11
N ASN A 13 11.20 1.94 12.90
CA ASN A 13 10.66 0.58 12.72
C ASN A 13 9.13 0.52 12.88
N ASP A 14 8.56 1.48 13.60
CA ASP A 14 7.12 1.53 13.84
C ASP A 14 6.37 2.22 12.68
N CYS A 15 7.08 2.88 11.76
CA CYS A 15 6.46 3.70 10.72
C CYS A 15 5.56 2.91 9.76
N PHE A 16 5.86 1.63 9.54
CA PHE A 16 5.13 0.75 8.61
C PHE A 16 4.17 -0.23 9.29
N GLY A 17 3.93 -0.14 10.60
CA GLY A 17 3.05 -1.08 11.31
C GLY A 17 1.59 -1.10 10.81
N ALA A 18 1.04 0.08 10.46
CA ALA A 18 -0.30 0.19 9.88
C ALA A 18 -0.37 -0.44 8.48
N PHE A 19 0.67 -0.24 7.67
CA PHE A 19 0.80 -0.88 6.36
C PHE A 19 0.95 -2.40 6.48
N ASP A 20 1.73 -2.89 7.45
CA ASP A 20 1.89 -4.32 7.70
C ASP A 20 0.58 -5.01 8.06
N THR A 21 -0.24 -4.35 8.88
CA THR A 21 -1.59 -4.81 9.18
C THR A 21 -2.44 -4.92 7.92
N SER A 22 -2.39 -3.91 7.05
CA SER A 22 -3.14 -3.90 5.79
C SER A 22 -2.65 -4.96 4.80
N CYS A 23 -1.34 -5.17 4.69
CA CYS A 23 -0.76 -6.23 3.87
C CYS A 23 -1.14 -7.62 4.41
N ASN A 24 -1.18 -7.80 5.72
CA ASN A 24 -1.60 -9.07 6.32
C ASN A 24 -3.10 -9.34 6.07
N ARG A 25 -3.95 -8.31 6.08
CA ARG A 25 -5.37 -8.45 5.71
C ARG A 25 -5.53 -9.04 4.31
N VAL A 26 -4.67 -8.72 3.35
CA VAL A 26 -4.71 -9.35 2.02
C VAL A 26 -4.58 -10.86 2.11
N LYS A 27 -3.63 -11.37 2.92
CA LYS A 27 -3.42 -12.82 3.07
C LYS A 27 -4.64 -13.51 3.67
N PHE A 28 -5.25 -12.92 4.70
CA PHE A 28 -6.38 -13.54 5.41
C PHE A 28 -7.71 -13.37 4.66
N PHE A 29 -8.06 -12.15 4.30
CA PHE A 29 -9.38 -11.84 3.73
C PHE A 29 -9.50 -12.23 2.26
N SER A 30 -8.40 -12.29 1.49
CA SER A 30 -8.44 -12.85 0.14
C SER A 30 -8.83 -14.32 0.17
N CYS A 31 -8.31 -15.09 1.15
CA CYS A 31 -8.69 -16.49 1.31
C CYS A 31 -10.19 -16.64 1.65
N ILE A 32 -10.68 -15.84 2.61
CA ILE A 32 -12.11 -15.84 2.98
C ILE A 32 -12.99 -15.47 1.78
N ALA A 33 -12.64 -14.41 1.05
CA ALA A 33 -13.41 -13.96 -0.12
C ALA A 33 -13.52 -15.04 -1.21
N ASN A 34 -12.45 -15.82 -1.41
CA ASN A 34 -12.43 -16.86 -2.44
C ASN A 34 -13.12 -18.17 -2.03
N ASN A 35 -13.29 -18.40 -0.73
CA ASN A 35 -13.84 -19.66 -0.19
C ASN A 35 -15.14 -19.45 0.61
N LEU A 36 -15.80 -18.30 0.46
CA LEU A 36 -17.08 -18.03 1.11
C LEU A 36 -18.16 -18.94 0.53
N ASP A 37 -18.82 -19.67 1.42
CA ASP A 37 -19.92 -20.59 1.11
C ASP A 37 -21.21 -20.05 1.73
N LEU A 38 -22.10 -19.51 0.88
CA LEU A 38 -23.36 -18.91 1.33
C LEU A 38 -24.35 -19.93 1.90
N ASP A 39 -24.21 -21.21 1.55
CA ASP A 39 -25.10 -22.27 2.06
C ASP A 39 -24.85 -22.59 3.53
N LYS A 40 -23.68 -22.19 4.05
CA LYS A 40 -23.31 -22.32 5.46
C LYS A 40 -23.66 -21.11 6.30
N LEU A 41 -24.18 -20.04 5.70
CA LEU A 41 -24.57 -18.84 6.43
C LEU A 41 -26.03 -18.92 6.89
N PRO A 42 -26.40 -18.20 7.98
CA PRO A 42 -27.78 -18.07 8.39
C PRO A 42 -28.66 -17.56 7.24
N THR A 43 -29.85 -18.16 7.09
CA THR A 43 -30.85 -17.75 6.09
C THR A 43 -31.45 -16.37 6.39
N ARG A 44 -31.28 -15.89 7.62
CA ARG A 44 -31.75 -14.60 8.11
C ARG A 44 -30.72 -13.99 9.05
N TRP A 45 -30.45 -12.71 8.86
CA TRP A 45 -29.60 -11.88 9.71
C TRP A 45 -30.42 -10.71 10.23
N ASP A 46 -30.60 -10.65 11.55
CA ASP A 46 -31.23 -9.54 12.23
C ASP A 46 -30.13 -8.70 12.91
N ILE A 47 -29.84 -7.52 12.37
CA ILE A 47 -28.75 -6.65 12.84
C ILE A 47 -29.37 -5.42 13.51
N PRO A 48 -29.39 -5.33 14.86
CA PRO A 48 -29.86 -4.15 15.56
C PRO A 48 -28.84 -3.01 15.44
N ASN A 49 -29.34 -1.79 15.29
CA ASN A 49 -28.52 -0.58 15.37
C ASN A 49 -28.70 0.15 16.72
N PRO A 50 -27.80 1.07 17.09
CA PRO A 50 -27.89 1.82 18.35
C PRO A 50 -29.16 2.67 18.51
N SER A 51 -29.88 2.94 17.42
CA SER A 51 -31.14 3.69 17.41
C SER A 51 -32.38 2.80 17.63
N GLY A 52 -32.19 1.49 17.83
CA GLY A 52 -33.28 0.52 18.03
C GLY A 52 -33.91 -0.03 16.75
N ILE A 53 -33.42 0.36 15.56
CA ILE A 53 -33.87 -0.20 14.28
C ILE A 53 -33.15 -1.52 14.05
N THR A 54 -33.90 -2.57 13.68
CA THR A 54 -33.32 -3.86 13.28
C THR A 54 -33.35 -3.98 11.76
N TYR A 55 -32.16 -4.09 11.15
CA TYR A 55 -32.03 -4.40 9.74
C TYR A 55 -32.15 -5.90 9.53
N MET A 56 -33.09 -6.31 8.67
CA MET A 56 -33.27 -7.72 8.32
C MET A 56 -32.68 -7.99 6.94
N PHE A 57 -31.71 -8.89 6.86
CA PHE A 57 -31.17 -9.39 5.61
C PHE A 57 -31.54 -10.87 5.45
N ARG A 58 -32.05 -11.24 4.28
CA ARG A 58 -32.35 -12.62 3.92
C ARG A 58 -31.25 -13.16 3.02
N ALA A 59 -30.89 -14.42 3.22
CA ALA A 59 -29.98 -15.09 2.31
C ALA A 59 -30.62 -15.22 0.91
N PRO A 60 -29.81 -15.10 -0.16
CA PRO A 60 -30.27 -15.36 -1.52
C PRO A 60 -30.79 -16.80 -1.65
N ILE A 61 -31.89 -16.97 -2.38
CA ILE A 61 -32.62 -18.25 -2.45
C ILE A 61 -32.13 -19.06 -3.65
N THR A 62 -31.97 -18.40 -4.79
CA THR A 62 -31.56 -19.06 -6.03
C THR A 62 -30.04 -19.14 -6.16
N GLN A 63 -29.54 -20.05 -7.01
CA GLN A 63 -28.11 -20.12 -7.28
C GLN A 63 -27.59 -18.87 -8.01
N GLU A 64 -28.43 -18.27 -8.87
CA GLU A 64 -28.06 -17.06 -9.60
C GLU A 64 -27.86 -15.87 -8.64
N GLU A 65 -28.77 -15.67 -7.68
CA GLU A 65 -28.65 -14.63 -6.66
C GLU A 65 -27.43 -14.86 -5.76
N LYS A 66 -27.17 -16.12 -5.36
CA LYS A 66 -26.00 -16.49 -4.57
C LYS A 66 -24.71 -16.14 -5.30
N GLN A 67 -24.61 -16.50 -6.58
CA GLN A 67 -23.45 -16.19 -7.40
C GLN A 67 -23.25 -14.67 -7.53
N LEU A 68 -24.32 -13.91 -7.76
CA LEU A 68 -24.27 -12.45 -7.84
C LEU A 68 -23.75 -11.80 -6.53
N VAL A 69 -24.24 -12.27 -5.38
CA VAL A 69 -23.78 -11.80 -4.06
C VAL A 69 -22.31 -12.15 -3.84
N LEU A 70 -21.88 -13.37 -4.18
CA LEU A 70 -20.49 -13.80 -4.06
C LEU A 70 -19.56 -12.97 -4.94
N ASP A 71 -19.94 -12.72 -6.20
CA ASP A 71 -19.13 -11.93 -7.12
C ASP A 71 -19.04 -10.46 -6.68
N GLY A 72 -20.17 -9.90 -6.22
CA GLY A 72 -20.19 -8.56 -5.62
C GLY A 72 -19.30 -8.45 -4.37
N TYR A 73 -19.35 -9.45 -3.49
CA TYR A 73 -18.50 -9.50 -2.30
C TYR A 73 -17.02 -9.63 -2.64
N LYS A 74 -16.65 -10.57 -3.53
CA LYS A 74 -15.26 -10.76 -3.99
C LYS A 74 -14.72 -9.47 -4.60
N HIS A 75 -15.48 -8.86 -5.50
CA HIS A 75 -15.11 -7.59 -6.11
C HIS A 75 -14.89 -6.51 -5.05
N PHE A 76 -15.85 -6.32 -4.13
CA PHE A 76 -15.72 -5.34 -3.06
C PHE A 76 -14.47 -5.58 -2.19
N MET A 77 -14.23 -6.83 -1.79
CA MET A 77 -13.10 -7.20 -0.93
C MET A 77 -11.77 -6.94 -1.60
N HIS A 78 -11.56 -7.36 -2.86
CA HIS A 78 -10.29 -7.15 -3.54
C HIS A 78 -10.01 -5.66 -3.78
N CYS A 79 -11.01 -4.88 -4.17
CA CYS A 79 -10.87 -3.43 -4.32
C CYS A 79 -10.53 -2.74 -3.00
N TYR A 80 -11.20 -3.13 -1.91
CA TYR A 80 -10.92 -2.60 -0.58
C TYR A 80 -9.51 -2.94 -0.10
N LEU A 81 -9.09 -4.19 -0.29
CA LEU A 81 -7.77 -4.68 0.11
C LEU A 81 -6.63 -3.97 -0.65
N VAL A 82 -6.77 -3.77 -1.96
CA VAL A 82 -5.79 -3.01 -2.76
C VAL A 82 -5.73 -1.56 -2.29
N ARG A 83 -6.89 -0.90 -2.16
CA ARG A 83 -6.96 0.49 -1.70
C ARG A 83 -6.30 0.66 -0.33
N ASP A 84 -6.68 -0.17 0.63
CA ASP A 84 -6.18 -0.09 2.01
C ASP A 84 -4.66 -0.30 2.05
N CYS A 85 -4.11 -1.22 1.25
CA CYS A 85 -2.66 -1.39 1.14
C CYS A 85 -1.97 -0.13 0.60
N ILE A 86 -2.49 0.48 -0.46
CA ILE A 86 -1.86 1.66 -1.06
C ILE A 86 -1.97 2.89 -0.15
N GLU A 87 -3.14 3.12 0.46
CA GLU A 87 -3.34 4.26 1.36
C GLU A 87 -2.55 4.09 2.66
N SER A 88 -2.56 2.91 3.28
CA SER A 88 -1.76 2.66 4.49
C SER A 88 -0.26 2.83 4.24
N PHE A 89 0.25 2.39 3.08
CA PHE A 89 1.63 2.67 2.68
C PHE A 89 1.89 4.18 2.56
N THR A 90 0.98 4.92 1.94
CA THR A 90 1.08 6.37 1.78
C THR A 90 1.06 7.09 3.14
N PHE A 91 0.20 6.67 4.07
CA PHE A 91 0.17 7.16 5.44
C PHE A 91 1.44 6.81 6.22
N SER A 92 2.03 5.64 5.99
CA SER A 92 3.32 5.28 6.57
C SER A 92 4.45 6.20 6.12
N LEU A 93 4.41 6.72 4.88
CA LEU A 93 5.35 7.76 4.43
C LEU A 93 5.13 9.09 5.18
N ASP A 94 3.88 9.47 5.44
CA ASP A 94 3.57 10.67 6.23
C ASP A 94 4.08 10.55 7.66
N TYR A 95 3.87 9.38 8.26
CA TYR A 95 4.33 9.12 9.61
C TYR A 95 5.86 9.06 9.68
N LEU A 96 6.52 8.46 8.68
CA LEU A 96 7.97 8.47 8.54
C LEU A 96 8.51 9.91 8.47
N PHE A 97 7.91 10.77 7.63
CA PHE A 97 8.35 12.16 7.49
C PHE A 97 8.26 12.91 8.83
N LEU A 98 7.16 12.73 9.56
CA LEU A 98 6.99 13.28 10.91
C LEU A 98 8.06 12.77 11.88
N VAL A 99 8.29 11.46 11.93
CA VAL A 99 9.31 10.85 12.81
C VAL A 99 10.71 11.39 12.50
N LEU A 100 11.03 11.59 11.22
CA LEU A 100 12.31 12.16 10.81
C LEU A 100 12.46 13.63 11.21
N LEU A 101 11.40 14.44 11.14
CA LEU A 101 11.41 15.82 11.65
C LEU A 101 11.59 15.87 13.18
N LEU A 102 10.99 14.93 13.90
CA LEU A 102 11.10 14.84 15.36
C LEU A 102 12.42 14.24 15.83
N ARG A 103 13.25 13.71 14.92
CA ARG A 103 14.53 13.08 15.27
C ARG A 103 15.41 14.10 16.02
N LYS A 104 15.95 13.66 17.17
CA LYS A 104 16.76 14.47 18.10
C LYS A 104 16.01 15.60 18.82
N LYS A 105 14.67 15.67 18.74
CA LYS A 105 13.87 16.65 19.48
C LYS A 105 13.41 16.10 20.82
N ILE A 106 13.27 16.99 21.80
CA ILE A 106 12.73 16.68 23.12
C ILE A 106 11.27 17.12 23.16
N ILE A 107 10.38 16.21 23.56
CA ILE A 107 8.95 16.49 23.75
C ILE A 107 8.68 16.53 25.25
N TYR A 108 8.18 17.65 25.74
CA TYR A 108 7.91 17.80 27.17
C TYR A 108 6.55 17.22 27.57
N SER A 109 6.38 16.84 28.83
CA SER A 109 5.08 16.37 29.34
C SER A 109 3.99 17.43 29.14
N GLY A 110 2.87 17.04 28.55
CA GLY A 110 1.75 17.92 28.21
C GLY A 110 1.84 18.56 26.81
N GLN A 111 2.92 18.32 26.06
CA GLN A 111 3.04 18.73 24.66
C GLN A 111 2.67 17.59 23.71
N THR A 112 2.11 17.96 22.56
CA THR A 112 1.91 17.08 21.41
C THR A 112 3.19 16.98 20.57
N TRP A 113 3.22 16.05 19.63
CA TRP A 113 4.32 15.95 18.67
C TRP A 113 4.43 17.20 17.79
N MET A 114 3.29 17.83 17.47
CA MET A 114 3.27 19.06 16.69
C MET A 114 3.90 20.24 17.44
N ASP A 115 3.83 20.26 18.76
CA ASP A 115 4.41 21.35 19.56
C ASP A 115 5.95 21.34 19.55
N ALA A 116 6.56 20.20 19.21
CA ALA A 116 8.00 20.08 19.05
C ALA A 116 8.52 20.56 17.67
N LEU A 117 7.63 20.86 16.73
CA LEU A 117 7.98 21.33 15.39
C LEU A 117 7.99 22.86 15.32
N SER A 118 8.94 23.42 14.57
CA SER A 118 8.95 24.84 14.19
C SER A 118 7.79 25.16 13.25
N MET A 119 7.49 26.45 13.04
CA MET A 119 6.45 26.85 12.09
C MET A 119 6.78 26.42 10.65
N GLU A 120 8.06 26.46 10.27
CA GLU A 120 8.56 26.03 8.97
C GLU A 120 8.37 24.52 8.80
N GLU A 121 8.72 23.71 9.80
CA GLU A 121 8.55 22.26 9.74
C GLU A 121 7.10 21.83 9.71
N LYS A 122 6.20 22.57 10.40
CA LYS A 122 4.75 22.36 10.27
C LYS A 122 4.28 22.60 8.85
N LYS A 123 4.73 23.68 8.20
CA LYS A 123 4.43 23.96 6.79
C LYS A 123 5.01 22.90 5.86
N GLU A 124 6.22 22.40 6.14
CA GLU A 124 6.83 21.30 5.39
C GLU A 124 6.01 20.01 5.52
N LEU A 125 5.57 19.66 6.73
CA LEU A 125 4.74 18.49 6.99
C LEU A 125 3.39 18.59 6.28
N GLU A 126 2.73 19.75 6.35
CA GLU A 126 1.46 19.98 5.64
C GLU A 126 1.63 19.86 4.12
N LYS A 127 2.72 20.42 3.57
CA LYS A 127 3.07 20.28 2.15
C LYS A 127 3.31 18.81 1.80
N PHE A 128 4.01 18.07 2.66
CA PHE A 128 4.30 16.65 2.46
C PHE A 128 3.03 15.80 2.47
N GLN A 129 2.13 16.02 3.43
CA GLN A 129 0.86 15.30 3.55
C GLN A 129 -0.03 15.51 2.33
N LYS A 130 -0.07 16.74 1.80
CA LYS A 130 -0.80 17.10 0.57
C LYS A 130 -0.13 16.59 -0.70
N ALA A 131 1.17 16.26 -0.65
CA ALA A 131 1.88 15.74 -1.82
C ALA A 131 1.41 14.31 -2.16
N GLY A 132 1.16 14.06 -3.44
CA GLY A 132 0.85 12.71 -3.95
C GLY A 132 2.10 11.87 -4.22
N LEU A 133 1.90 10.72 -4.88
CA LEU A 133 2.98 9.80 -5.33
C LEU A 133 3.49 10.19 -6.74
N SER A 134 3.91 11.44 -6.91
CA SER A 134 4.50 11.94 -8.16
C SER A 134 6.02 11.73 -8.22
N SER A 135 6.54 11.48 -9.43
CA SER A 135 7.97 11.33 -9.69
C SER A 135 8.77 12.63 -9.53
N LYS A 136 8.16 13.79 -9.83
CA LYS A 136 8.82 15.11 -9.86
C LYS A 136 8.63 15.93 -8.59
N GLU A 137 7.45 15.86 -7.98
CA GLU A 137 7.04 16.71 -6.86
C GLU A 137 6.31 15.94 -5.74
N GLY A 138 6.46 14.61 -5.71
CA GLY A 138 5.77 13.76 -4.75
C GLY A 138 6.51 13.53 -3.44
N LYS A 139 5.87 12.77 -2.54
CA LYS A 139 6.42 12.38 -1.23
C LYS A 139 7.85 11.81 -1.32
N LEU A 140 8.13 10.97 -2.32
CA LEU A 140 9.47 10.37 -2.50
C LEU A 140 10.55 11.42 -2.80
N GLN A 141 10.24 12.43 -3.62
CA GLN A 141 11.18 13.51 -3.93
C GLN A 141 11.43 14.40 -2.71
N LEU A 142 10.40 14.65 -1.89
CA LEU A 142 10.53 15.41 -0.65
C LEU A 142 11.36 14.66 0.41
N LEU A 143 11.19 13.33 0.54
CA LEU A 143 12.05 12.51 1.40
C LEU A 143 13.51 12.54 0.95
N LYS A 144 13.75 12.47 -0.37
CA LYS A 144 15.09 12.59 -0.96
C LYS A 144 15.70 13.96 -0.69
N SER A 145 15.00 15.05 -1.01
CA SER A 145 15.56 16.39 -0.87
C SER A 145 15.77 16.81 0.58
N ARG A 146 14.86 16.43 1.49
CA ARG A 146 14.91 16.86 2.89
C ARG A 146 15.86 16.02 3.74
N PHE A 147 15.85 14.69 3.54
CA PHE A 147 16.55 13.74 4.41
C PHE A 147 17.63 12.93 3.69
N GLY A 148 17.79 13.11 2.38
CA GLY A 148 18.69 12.30 1.56
C GLY A 148 18.21 10.87 1.39
N LEU A 149 16.94 10.55 1.68
CA LEU A 149 16.41 9.20 1.58
C LEU A 149 16.02 8.90 0.13
N GLU A 150 16.78 8.03 -0.53
CA GLU A 150 16.59 7.68 -1.93
C GLU A 150 16.32 6.18 -2.05
N LEU A 151 15.24 5.85 -2.75
CA LEU A 151 14.91 4.50 -3.16
C LEU A 151 15.58 4.18 -4.49
N THR A 152 15.91 2.92 -4.72
CA THR A 152 16.30 2.43 -6.05
C THR A 152 15.21 2.76 -7.08
N GLU A 153 15.62 2.91 -8.33
CA GLU A 153 14.70 3.29 -9.40
C GLU A 153 13.55 2.27 -9.56
N ASP A 154 13.80 0.99 -9.37
CA ASP A 154 12.77 -0.04 -9.43
C ASP A 154 11.76 0.07 -8.28
N HIS A 155 12.22 0.31 -7.05
CA HIS A 155 11.31 0.57 -5.92
C HIS A 155 10.47 1.83 -6.14
N ARG A 156 11.06 2.90 -6.70
CA ARG A 156 10.31 4.11 -7.06
C ARG A 156 9.24 3.82 -8.11
N LYS A 157 9.57 3.06 -9.14
CA LYS A 157 8.63 2.67 -10.21
C LYS A 157 7.44 1.86 -9.69
N VAL A 158 7.63 1.02 -8.68
CA VAL A 158 6.53 0.30 -8.00
C VAL A 158 5.58 1.28 -7.32
N ILE A 159 6.09 2.18 -6.46
CA ILE A 159 5.25 3.14 -5.73
C ILE A 159 4.53 4.08 -6.70
N ILE A 160 5.26 4.67 -7.66
CA ILE A 160 4.69 5.63 -8.62
C ILE A 160 3.70 4.95 -9.56
N GLY A 161 3.92 3.68 -9.92
CA GLY A 161 2.98 2.91 -10.73
C GLY A 161 1.58 2.83 -10.12
N LEU A 162 1.47 2.80 -8.79
CA LEU A 162 0.19 2.69 -8.10
C LEU A 162 -0.58 4.01 -7.99
N ARG A 163 -0.01 5.13 -8.45
CA ARG A 163 -0.62 6.48 -8.35
C ARG A 163 -2.01 6.52 -8.97
N ASP A 164 -2.17 6.00 -10.18
CA ASP A 164 -3.43 6.13 -10.91
C ASP A 164 -4.53 5.26 -10.29
N ILE A 165 -4.18 4.06 -9.83
CA ILE A 165 -5.05 3.17 -9.06
C ILE A 165 -5.51 3.87 -7.77
N ARG A 166 -4.56 4.42 -7.02
CA ARG A 166 -4.83 5.20 -5.80
C ARG A 166 -5.81 6.34 -6.07
N ASN A 167 -5.53 7.17 -7.06
CA ASN A 167 -6.33 8.34 -7.38
C ASN A 167 -7.76 7.97 -7.79
N CYS A 168 -7.94 6.88 -8.54
CA CYS A 168 -9.26 6.38 -8.89
C CYS A 168 -10.03 5.91 -7.65
N PHE A 169 -9.39 5.21 -6.70
CA PHE A 169 -10.03 4.85 -5.43
C PHE A 169 -10.35 6.06 -4.57
N ALA A 170 -9.44 7.02 -4.44
CA ALA A 170 -9.57 8.17 -3.54
C ALA A 170 -10.61 9.19 -4.02
N HIS A 171 -10.76 9.38 -5.34
CA HIS A 171 -11.57 10.46 -5.90
C HIS A 171 -12.78 9.97 -6.72
N GLY A 172 -12.72 8.75 -7.24
CA GLY A 172 -13.81 8.12 -7.99
C GLY A 172 -14.50 6.98 -7.23
N TYR A 173 -14.12 6.71 -5.98
CA TYR A 173 -14.58 5.53 -5.23
C TYR A 173 -14.36 4.22 -6.00
N GLY A 174 -13.28 4.16 -6.79
CA GLY A 174 -12.93 3.05 -7.66
C GLY A 174 -13.67 3.04 -9.00
N ILE A 175 -14.55 4.01 -9.28
CA ILE A 175 -15.18 4.17 -10.59
C ILE A 175 -14.24 4.97 -11.50
N VAL A 176 -13.96 4.43 -12.68
CA VAL A 176 -13.02 5.01 -13.66
C VAL A 176 -13.62 6.24 -14.30
N ARG A 177 -12.91 7.38 -14.20
CA ARG A 177 -13.31 8.66 -14.79
C ARG A 177 -12.45 9.00 -16.02
N PRO A 178 -12.87 9.95 -16.86
CA PRO A 178 -12.09 10.40 -18.03
C PRO A 178 -10.70 10.97 -17.70
N THR A 179 -10.42 11.27 -16.42
CA THR A 179 -9.14 11.82 -15.96
C THR A 179 -8.24 10.80 -15.26
N ASP A 180 -8.74 9.59 -14.96
CA ASP A 180 -7.98 8.56 -14.23
C ASP A 180 -7.14 7.69 -15.19
N GLY A 181 -5.97 7.20 -14.78
CA GLY A 181 -5.13 6.34 -15.64
C GLY A 181 -4.66 7.01 -16.94
N GLN A 182 -4.13 6.22 -17.87
CA GLN A 182 -3.67 6.67 -19.19
C GLN A 182 -4.80 6.51 -20.21
N LYS A 183 -4.96 7.48 -21.13
CA LYS A 183 -5.97 7.40 -22.18
C LYS A 183 -5.57 6.31 -23.20
N ALA A 184 -6.38 5.27 -23.35
CA ALA A 184 -6.26 4.32 -24.46
C ALA A 184 -7.17 4.72 -25.62
N THR A 185 -8.45 4.94 -25.32
CA THR A 185 -9.46 5.43 -26.27
C THR A 185 -10.28 6.54 -25.62
N ASP A 186 -11.27 7.09 -26.33
CA ASP A 186 -12.19 8.08 -25.75
C ASP A 186 -13.08 7.49 -24.63
N ARG A 187 -13.21 6.17 -24.55
CA ARG A 187 -14.06 5.48 -23.58
C ARG A 187 -13.31 4.56 -22.63
N GLU A 188 -11.98 4.44 -22.77
CA GLU A 188 -11.19 3.46 -22.05
C GLU A 188 -9.89 4.06 -21.50
N ARG A 189 -9.54 3.59 -20.29
CA ARG A 189 -8.36 4.03 -19.54
C ARG A 189 -7.51 2.82 -19.17
N VAL A 190 -6.21 2.96 -19.33
CA VAL A 190 -5.22 1.95 -18.94
C VAL A 190 -4.65 2.30 -17.59
N PHE A 191 -4.69 1.33 -16.68
CA PHE A 191 -4.05 1.40 -15.38
C PHE A 191 -2.84 0.47 -15.42
N THR A 192 -1.68 1.01 -15.04
CA THR A 192 -0.44 0.24 -14.99
C THR A 192 0.01 0.09 -13.55
N TRP A 193 0.59 -1.05 -13.21
CA TRP A 193 1.30 -1.24 -11.94
C TRP A 193 2.51 -2.11 -12.17
N ARG A 194 3.38 -2.19 -11.16
CA ARG A 194 4.64 -2.92 -11.26
C ARG A 194 4.81 -3.80 -10.05
N THR A 195 5.31 -5.01 -10.30
CA THR A 195 5.58 -6.00 -9.27
C THR A 195 6.98 -6.56 -9.47
N PHE A 196 7.42 -7.40 -8.54
CA PHE A 196 8.67 -8.13 -8.70
C PHE A 196 8.38 -9.59 -9.01
N ALA A 197 8.94 -10.08 -10.12
CA ALA A 197 9.03 -11.49 -10.43
C ALA A 197 10.36 -12.05 -9.90
N ILE A 198 10.32 -13.25 -9.33
CA ILE A 198 11.54 -14.01 -9.03
C ILE A 198 11.89 -14.80 -10.29
N ILE A 199 13.12 -14.63 -10.77
CA ILE A 199 13.62 -15.27 -11.98
C ILE A 199 14.90 -16.05 -11.69
N ALA A 200 15.11 -17.13 -12.44
CA ALA A 200 16.38 -17.85 -12.52
C ALA A 200 17.10 -17.40 -13.79
N LYS A 201 18.33 -16.95 -13.64
CA LYS A 201 19.22 -16.57 -14.74
C LYS A 201 20.30 -17.62 -14.92
N GLY A 202 20.22 -18.38 -16.00
CA GLY A 202 21.21 -19.40 -16.33
C GLY A 202 22.55 -18.81 -16.77
N ALA A 203 23.58 -19.66 -16.90
CA ALA A 203 24.92 -19.26 -17.35
C ALA A 203 24.92 -18.66 -18.78
N SER A 204 23.97 -19.07 -19.64
CA SER A 204 23.75 -18.52 -20.98
C SER A 204 23.15 -17.10 -20.97
N GLY A 205 22.71 -16.61 -19.81
CA GLY A 205 21.95 -15.37 -19.67
C GLY A 205 20.44 -15.54 -19.87
N GLU A 206 19.95 -16.74 -20.18
CA GLU A 206 18.52 -17.04 -20.29
C GLU A 206 17.81 -16.82 -18.95
N GLU A 207 16.66 -16.14 -18.98
CA GLU A 207 15.84 -15.82 -17.82
C GLU A 207 14.55 -16.63 -17.83
N THR A 208 14.28 -17.35 -16.74
CA THR A 208 13.02 -18.08 -16.55
C THR A 208 12.33 -17.60 -15.29
N ASN A 209 11.04 -17.28 -15.36
CA ASN A 209 10.24 -17.00 -14.17
C ASN A 209 10.17 -18.25 -13.28
N ILE A 210 10.53 -18.11 -12.01
CA ILE A 210 10.45 -19.21 -11.04
C ILE A 210 9.00 -19.37 -10.60
N LYS A 211 8.44 -20.56 -10.84
CA LYS A 211 7.14 -20.97 -10.30
C LYS A 211 7.32 -21.76 -9.00
N LEU A 212 6.25 -21.85 -8.21
CA LEU A 212 6.24 -22.68 -7.01
C LEU A 212 6.60 -24.12 -7.37
N ASN A 213 7.49 -24.76 -6.59
CA ASN A 213 7.98 -26.13 -6.78
C ASN A 213 8.76 -26.37 -8.08
N GLN A 214 9.19 -25.33 -8.78
CA GLN A 214 10.04 -25.47 -9.95
C GLN A 214 11.49 -25.75 -9.53
N ILE A 215 12.06 -26.85 -10.02
CA ILE A 215 13.51 -27.11 -9.90
C ILE A 215 14.23 -26.21 -10.90
N ILE A 216 15.21 -25.45 -10.43
CA ILE A 216 16.05 -24.58 -11.25
C ILE A 216 17.43 -25.22 -11.46
N PRO A 217 18.09 -25.00 -12.61
CA PRO A 217 19.44 -25.53 -12.83
C PRO A 217 20.44 -25.04 -11.78
N GLU A 218 21.34 -25.92 -11.35
CA GLU A 218 22.29 -25.69 -10.22
C GLU A 218 23.19 -24.45 -10.39
N GLN A 219 23.49 -24.05 -11.63
CA GLN A 219 24.32 -22.87 -11.95
C GLN A 219 23.49 -21.60 -12.20
N SER A 220 22.22 -21.58 -11.82
CA SER A 220 21.36 -20.42 -12.03
C SER A 220 21.49 -19.41 -10.90
N ASN A 221 21.60 -18.13 -11.25
CA ASN A 221 21.48 -17.05 -10.28
C ASN A 221 20.01 -16.70 -10.08
N VAL A 222 19.53 -16.75 -8.84
CA VAL A 222 18.17 -16.30 -8.49
C VAL A 222 18.21 -14.79 -8.30
N CYS A 223 17.42 -14.06 -9.09
CA CYS A 223 17.30 -12.61 -8.96
C CYS A 223 15.85 -12.15 -9.07
N MET A 224 15.62 -10.88 -8.75
CA MET A 224 14.32 -10.24 -8.89
C MET A 224 14.34 -9.33 -10.11
N ARG A 225 13.25 -9.37 -10.88
CA ARG A 225 13.04 -8.50 -12.04
C ARG A 225 11.74 -7.73 -11.88
N LEU A 226 11.80 -6.44 -12.17
CA LEU A 226 10.62 -5.59 -12.24
C LEU A 226 9.73 -6.05 -13.41
N GLN A 227 8.48 -6.39 -13.11
CA GLN A 227 7.47 -6.77 -14.08
C GLN A 227 6.43 -5.67 -14.20
N ASN A 228 6.11 -5.28 -15.43
CA ASN A 228 5.02 -4.33 -15.71
C ASN A 228 3.72 -5.09 -15.93
N HIS A 229 2.64 -4.54 -15.40
CA HIS A 229 1.28 -5.02 -15.59
C HIS A 229 0.41 -3.87 -16.06
N GLU A 230 -0.60 -4.20 -16.84
CA GLU A 230 -1.59 -3.25 -17.29
C GLU A 230 -2.96 -3.89 -17.38
N LYS A 231 -3.99 -3.07 -17.16
CA LYS A 231 -5.38 -3.46 -17.34
C LYS A 231 -6.17 -2.29 -17.87
N CYS A 232 -6.98 -2.55 -18.88
CA CYS A 232 -7.84 -1.58 -19.52
C CYS A 232 -9.24 -1.64 -18.89
N PHE A 233 -9.81 -0.48 -18.60
CA PHE A 233 -11.15 -0.34 -18.02
C PHE A 233 -11.95 0.70 -18.79
N LYS A 234 -13.27 0.49 -18.89
CA LYS A 234 -14.16 1.49 -19.48
C LYS A 234 -14.45 2.62 -18.49
N ILE A 235 -14.66 3.82 -19.00
CA ILE A 235 -15.16 4.94 -18.17
C ILE A 235 -16.53 4.56 -17.59
N GLY A 236 -16.70 4.77 -16.29
CA GLY A 236 -17.88 4.35 -15.53
C GLY A 236 -17.79 2.93 -14.97
N GLU A 237 -16.83 2.12 -15.41
CA GLU A 237 -16.56 0.81 -14.82
C GLU A 237 -15.87 0.96 -13.47
N ARG A 238 -16.07 -0.01 -12.58
CA ARG A 238 -15.36 -0.10 -11.32
C ARG A 238 -14.05 -0.85 -11.52
N LEU A 239 -12.93 -0.31 -11.03
CA LEU A 239 -11.66 -1.02 -10.98
C LEU A 239 -11.88 -2.39 -10.35
N SER A 240 -11.27 -3.42 -10.93
CA SER A 240 -11.35 -4.79 -10.46
C SER A 240 -9.98 -5.45 -10.54
N PHE A 241 -9.65 -6.22 -9.52
CA PHE A 241 -8.40 -6.97 -9.44
C PHE A 241 -8.70 -8.41 -9.06
N THR A 242 -7.96 -9.34 -9.66
CA THR A 242 -7.98 -10.75 -9.27
C THR A 242 -7.31 -10.93 -7.89
N PRO A 243 -7.52 -12.08 -7.23
CA PRO A 243 -6.81 -12.41 -6.00
C PRO A 243 -5.29 -12.37 -6.17
N ALA A 244 -4.78 -12.85 -7.30
CA ALA A 244 -3.35 -12.85 -7.61
C ALA A 244 -2.82 -11.42 -7.75
N GLU A 245 -3.48 -10.59 -8.56
CA GLU A 245 -3.10 -9.17 -8.73
C GLU A 245 -3.09 -8.43 -7.39
N THR A 246 -4.10 -8.67 -6.54
CA THR A 246 -4.20 -8.07 -5.20
C THR A 246 -3.00 -8.46 -4.33
N TYR A 247 -2.64 -9.75 -4.31
CA TYR A 247 -1.51 -10.26 -3.55
C TYR A 247 -0.18 -9.73 -4.08
N GLU A 248 0.00 -9.68 -5.39
CA GLU A 248 1.23 -9.20 -6.03
C GLU A 248 1.48 -7.71 -5.75
N ILE A 249 0.43 -6.88 -5.82
CA ILE A 249 0.51 -5.45 -5.46
C ILE A 249 0.93 -5.29 -3.99
N ALA A 250 0.26 -5.98 -3.07
CA ALA A 250 0.55 -5.90 -1.65
C ALA A 250 1.96 -6.39 -1.31
N SER A 251 2.36 -7.51 -1.90
CA SER A 251 3.70 -8.10 -1.70
C SER A 251 4.81 -7.21 -2.25
N SER A 252 4.59 -6.58 -3.41
CA SER A 252 5.56 -5.65 -3.99
C SER A 252 5.73 -4.40 -3.14
N LEU A 253 4.64 -3.83 -2.62
CA LEU A 253 4.71 -2.74 -1.65
C LEU A 253 5.41 -3.18 -0.35
N LYS A 254 5.17 -4.41 0.12
CA LYS A 254 5.83 -4.93 1.33
C LYS A 254 7.32 -5.10 1.14
N TYR A 255 7.74 -5.62 -0.01
CA TYR A 255 9.14 -5.69 -0.37
C TYR A 255 9.79 -4.30 -0.42
N VAL A 256 9.12 -3.32 -1.03
CA VAL A 256 9.59 -1.93 -1.05
C VAL A 256 9.70 -1.35 0.36
N ALA A 257 8.70 -1.56 1.22
CA ALA A 257 8.72 -1.08 2.61
C ALA A 257 9.90 -1.65 3.40
N ILE A 258 10.16 -2.97 3.29
CA ILE A 258 11.29 -3.64 3.96
C ILE A 258 12.62 -3.05 3.50
N ASN A 259 12.83 -2.94 2.19
CA ASN A 259 14.07 -2.39 1.64
C ASN A 259 14.24 -0.91 2.02
N PHE A 260 13.16 -0.13 1.98
CA PHE A 260 13.23 1.27 2.35
C PHE A 260 13.60 1.44 3.82
N MET A 261 13.04 0.60 4.69
CA MET A 261 13.38 0.59 6.11
C MET A 261 14.85 0.23 6.36
N GLY A 262 15.40 -0.73 5.61
CA GLY A 262 16.83 -1.06 5.66
C GLY A 262 17.72 0.14 5.27
N GLU A 263 17.39 0.81 4.16
CA GLU A 263 18.10 2.03 3.70
C GLU A 263 18.04 3.16 4.73
N ILE A 264 16.87 3.37 5.34
CA ILE A 264 16.69 4.35 6.41
C ILE A 264 17.59 3.98 7.59
N GLN A 265 17.55 2.74 8.08
CA GLN A 265 18.39 2.31 9.20
C GLN A 265 19.88 2.51 8.92
N ASN A 266 20.37 2.12 7.75
CA ASN A 266 21.76 2.30 7.35
C ASN A 266 22.16 3.79 7.42
N LYS A 267 21.41 4.68 6.76
CA LYS A 267 21.70 6.13 6.77
C LYS A 267 21.60 6.75 8.16
N LEU A 268 20.74 6.21 9.02
CA LEU A 268 20.59 6.70 10.38
C LEU A 268 21.72 6.24 11.31
N ASN A 269 22.35 5.10 11.00
CA ASN A 269 23.51 4.55 11.72
C ASN A 269 24.83 5.19 11.24
N ASP A 270 25.00 5.43 9.93
CA ASP A 270 26.20 6.09 9.39
C ASP A 270 26.41 7.48 10.03
N LYS A 271 25.32 8.22 10.26
CA LYS A 271 25.35 9.53 10.92
C LYS A 271 25.58 9.49 12.44
N GLN A 272 25.69 8.31 13.05
CA GLN A 272 26.14 8.17 14.44
C GLN A 272 27.64 7.89 14.54
N GLY A 273 28.27 7.37 13.48
CA GLY A 273 29.73 7.17 13.41
C GLY A 273 30.53 8.46 13.26
N ASP A 274 29.96 9.49 12.65
CA ASP A 274 30.63 10.79 12.44
C ASP A 274 30.61 11.73 13.67
N ALA A 275 30.14 11.25 14.83
CA ALA A 275 30.05 12.02 16.07
C ALA A 275 30.79 11.36 17.25
N ALA A 276 31.72 10.45 16.97
CA ALA A 276 32.60 9.82 17.96
C ALA A 276 34.02 10.40 17.89
#